data_AF-A0A7H0ITN2-F1
#
_entry.id   AF-A0A7H0ITN2-F1
#
_cell.length_a   1.000
_cell.length_b   1.000
_cell.length_c   1.000
_cell.angle_alpha   90.00
_cell.angle_beta   90.00
_cell.angle_gamma   90.00
#
_symmetry.space_group_name_H-M   'P 1'
#
loop_
_entity.id
_entity.type
_entity.pdbx_description
1 polymer ?
#
loop_
_entity_poly.entity_id
_entity_poly.type
_entity_poly.pdbx_seq_one_letter_code
_entity_poly.pdbx_strand_id
1 'polypeptide(L)'
;MSSEQRERQRLDISRHAVRLFAAQGVAATSGEDIARAAGVSERTLWRHFRTKESCVEPLLTQVIDAFRATLRTWPPGVELTEHLRDAYRPVLDSSSDADIEAVHAVVRLTRHEPALRAVYLVLGERAEDSFAEALAERAGLPSDGFEIRSQAAAMSAVFKVATDHLAHDTADTGLTPGVLHRHHEQLAGALSLVTRGLSEKQQG
;
A
#
# COMPACT_ATOMS: atom_id res chain seq x y z
N MET A 1 -12.59 6.91 23.02
CA MET A 1 -11.39 6.82 22.16
C MET A 1 -11.59 7.74 20.99
N SER A 2 -10.63 8.62 20.70
CA SER A 2 -10.63 9.42 19.47
C SER A 2 -10.51 8.50 18.24
N SER A 3 -10.88 9.00 17.06
CA SER A 3 -10.67 8.30 15.78
C SER A 3 -9.20 7.90 15.59
N GLU A 4 -8.27 8.81 15.94
CA GLU A 4 -6.83 8.58 15.87
C GLU A 4 -6.36 7.46 16.80
N GLN A 5 -6.84 7.41 18.04
CA GLN A 5 -6.52 6.33 18.98
C GLN A 5 -7.02 4.97 18.47
N ARG A 6 -8.18 4.96 17.83
CA ARG A 6 -8.74 3.76 17.22
C ARG A 6 -7.88 3.29 16.05
N GLU A 7 -7.44 4.21 15.18
CA GLU A 7 -6.61 3.86 14.01
C GLU A 7 -5.23 3.36 14.43
N ARG A 8 -4.60 4.01 15.42
CA ARG A 8 -3.32 3.56 15.97
C ARG A 8 -3.42 2.15 16.56
N GLN A 9 -4.50 1.83 17.28
CA GLN A 9 -4.73 0.49 17.81
C GLN A 9 -4.95 -0.54 16.70
N ARG A 10 -5.68 -0.18 15.63
CA ARG A 10 -5.87 -1.06 14.47
C ARG A 10 -4.54 -1.36 13.77
N LEU A 11 -3.71 -0.34 13.57
CA LEU A 11 -2.39 -0.50 12.95
C LEU A 11 -1.47 -1.38 13.81
N ASP A 12 -1.48 -1.20 15.13
CA ASP A 12 -0.70 -2.02 16.04
C ASP A 12 -1.10 -3.51 15.99
N ILE A 13 -2.39 -3.80 16.07
CA ILE A 13 -2.94 -5.15 15.88
C ILE A 13 -2.52 -5.71 14.51
N SER A 14 -2.58 -4.89 13.46
CA SER A 14 -2.20 -5.29 12.10
C SER A 14 -0.75 -5.76 12.01
N ARG A 15 0.19 -5.00 12.59
CA ARG A 15 1.61 -5.39 12.66
C ARG A 15 1.81 -6.74 13.36
N HIS A 16 1.08 -6.99 14.45
CA HIS A 16 1.14 -8.27 15.15
C HIS A 16 0.57 -9.42 14.31
N ALA A 17 -0.59 -9.24 13.69
CA ALA A 17 -1.20 -10.25 12.82
C ALA A 17 -0.30 -10.62 11.64
N VAL A 18 0.27 -9.61 10.98
CA VAL A 18 1.17 -9.82 9.84
C VAL A 18 2.43 -10.58 10.23
N ARG A 19 3.07 -10.21 11.35
CA ARG A 19 4.25 -10.95 11.85
C ARG A 19 3.93 -12.42 12.15
N LEU A 20 2.78 -12.71 12.75
CA LEU A 20 2.35 -14.09 13.01
C LEU A 20 2.08 -14.84 11.70
N PHE A 21 1.35 -14.23 10.76
CA PHE A 21 1.10 -14.85 9.46
C PHE A 21 2.40 -15.14 8.70
N ALA A 22 3.38 -14.24 8.76
CA ALA A 22 4.69 -14.44 8.14
C ALA A 22 5.50 -15.55 8.83
N ALA A 23 5.43 -15.65 10.16
CA ALA A 23 6.25 -16.59 10.94
C ALA A 23 5.75 -18.03 10.92
N GLN A 24 4.43 -18.25 10.97
CA GLN A 24 3.84 -19.58 11.12
C GLN A 24 2.71 -19.89 10.12
N GLY A 25 2.40 -18.97 9.21
CA GLY A 25 1.34 -19.12 8.23
C GLY A 25 -0.04 -18.66 8.74
N VAL A 26 -0.95 -18.40 7.80
CA VAL A 26 -2.30 -17.89 8.10
C VAL A 26 -3.14 -18.98 8.78
N ALA A 27 -3.09 -20.21 8.27
CA ALA A 27 -3.86 -21.33 8.80
C ALA A 27 -3.56 -21.62 10.27
N ALA A 28 -2.28 -21.60 10.66
CA ALA A 28 -1.82 -21.89 12.02
C ALA A 28 -2.01 -20.71 13.00
N THR A 29 -2.38 -19.53 12.51
CA THR A 29 -2.60 -18.34 13.34
C THR A 29 -4.08 -18.19 13.68
N SER A 30 -4.41 -18.17 14.97
CA SER A 30 -5.76 -17.91 15.48
C SER A 30 -5.97 -16.43 15.83
N GLY A 31 -7.24 -16.03 16.01
CA GLY A 31 -7.54 -14.70 16.54
C GLY A 31 -7.07 -14.51 17.99
N GLU A 32 -7.07 -15.58 18.78
CA GLU A 32 -6.52 -15.56 20.14
C GLU A 32 -5.01 -15.26 20.13
N ASP A 33 -4.25 -15.88 19.21
CA ASP A 33 -2.82 -15.59 19.03
C ASP A 33 -2.57 -14.11 18.73
N ILE A 34 -3.36 -13.55 17.80
CA ILE A 34 -3.25 -12.14 17.40
C ILE A 34 -3.61 -11.22 18.57
N ALA A 35 -4.71 -11.49 19.26
CA ALA A 35 -5.19 -10.69 20.38
C ALA A 35 -4.16 -10.67 21.52
N ARG A 36 -3.65 -11.85 21.89
CA ARG A 36 -2.58 -12.01 22.89
C ARG A 36 -1.31 -11.28 22.48
N ALA A 37 -0.87 -11.43 21.23
CA ALA A 37 0.34 -10.76 20.74
C ALA A 37 0.21 -9.22 20.77
N ALA A 38 -0.97 -8.68 20.47
CA ALA A 38 -1.27 -7.25 20.49
C ALA A 38 -1.70 -6.71 21.87
N GLY A 39 -1.72 -7.54 22.92
CA GLY A 39 -2.11 -7.11 24.26
C GLY A 39 -3.58 -6.67 24.39
N VAL A 40 -4.47 -7.22 23.55
CA VAL A 40 -5.92 -6.93 23.57
C VAL A 40 -6.73 -8.20 23.83
N SER A 41 -7.99 -8.05 24.23
CA SER A 41 -8.92 -9.20 24.29
C SER A 41 -9.41 -9.59 22.90
N GLU A 42 -9.78 -10.86 22.69
CA GLU A 42 -10.44 -11.30 21.45
C GLU A 42 -11.70 -10.49 21.13
N ARG A 43 -12.51 -10.17 22.13
CA ARG A 43 -13.67 -9.28 21.97
C ARG A 43 -13.27 -7.92 21.40
N THR A 44 -12.12 -7.39 21.80
CA THR A 44 -11.58 -6.13 21.27
C THR A 44 -11.11 -6.31 19.84
N LEU A 45 -10.38 -7.38 19.53
CA LEU A 45 -9.96 -7.73 18.17
C LEU A 45 -11.17 -7.77 17.21
N TRP A 46 -12.18 -8.57 17.55
CA TRP A 46 -13.38 -8.77 16.70
C TRP A 46 -14.31 -7.55 16.64
N ARG A 47 -14.14 -6.57 17.53
CA ARG A 47 -14.78 -5.26 17.40
C ARG A 47 -14.16 -4.43 16.27
N HIS A 48 -12.88 -4.64 15.97
CA HIS A 48 -12.13 -3.91 14.95
C HIS A 48 -12.08 -4.62 13.59
N PHE A 49 -12.11 -5.96 13.61
CA PHE A 49 -11.85 -6.78 12.42
C PHE A 49 -12.92 -7.85 12.26
N ARG A 50 -13.29 -8.15 11.00
CA ARG A 50 -14.33 -9.13 10.68
C ARG A 50 -13.78 -10.56 10.66
N THR A 51 -12.54 -10.71 10.22
CA THR A 51 -11.82 -11.99 10.14
C THR A 51 -10.36 -11.77 10.53
N LYS A 52 -9.61 -12.84 10.81
CA LYS A 52 -8.17 -12.73 11.08
C LYS A 52 -7.41 -12.16 9.88
N GLU A 53 -7.84 -12.51 8.66
CA GLU A 53 -7.23 -12.01 7.42
C GLU A 53 -7.45 -10.51 7.26
N SER A 54 -8.62 -9.98 7.65
CA SER A 54 -8.87 -8.53 7.62
C SER A 54 -7.96 -7.73 8.57
N CYS A 55 -7.24 -8.40 9.49
CA CYS A 55 -6.25 -7.72 10.33
C CYS A 55 -5.07 -7.15 9.53
N VAL A 56 -4.81 -7.59 8.29
CA VAL A 56 -3.74 -7.00 7.45
C VAL A 56 -4.12 -5.66 6.84
N GLU A 57 -5.42 -5.31 6.84
CA GLU A 57 -5.93 -4.12 6.14
C GLU A 57 -5.25 -2.81 6.55
N PRO A 58 -5.09 -2.48 7.85
CA PRO A 58 -4.52 -1.20 8.25
C PRO A 58 -3.08 -1.00 7.77
N LEU A 59 -2.25 -2.05 7.84
CA LEU A 59 -0.87 -1.97 7.39
C LEU A 59 -0.77 -1.80 5.85
N LEU A 60 -1.58 -2.54 5.08
CA LEU A 60 -1.63 -2.37 3.63
C LEU A 60 -2.17 -0.99 3.23
N THR A 61 -3.18 -0.49 3.96
CA THR A 61 -3.77 0.84 3.73
C THR A 61 -2.75 1.94 3.97
N GLN A 62 -1.86 1.80 4.96
CA GLN A 62 -0.81 2.79 5.23
C GLN A 62 0.12 3.02 4.01
N VAL A 63 0.41 1.97 3.22
CA VAL A 63 1.24 2.11 2.01
C VAL A 63 0.49 2.84 0.90
N ILE A 64 -0.79 2.52 0.72
CA ILE A 64 -1.68 3.21 -0.23
C ILE A 64 -1.81 4.70 0.15
N ASP A 65 -2.04 4.99 1.42
CA ASP A 65 -2.17 6.35 1.94
C ASP A 65 -0.87 7.16 1.78
N ALA A 66 0.29 6.53 1.99
CA ALA A 66 1.58 7.16 1.76
C ALA A 66 1.75 7.55 0.28
N PHE A 67 1.41 6.65 -0.65
CA PHE A 67 1.47 6.95 -2.07
C PHE A 67 0.47 8.04 -2.48
N ARG A 68 -0.77 7.98 -1.96
CA ARG A 68 -1.78 9.02 -2.16
C ARG A 68 -1.30 10.38 -1.65
N ALA A 69 -0.67 10.42 -0.48
CA ALA A 69 -0.11 11.65 0.09
C ALA A 69 0.98 12.24 -0.82
N THR A 70 1.83 11.39 -1.41
CA THR A 70 2.80 11.81 -2.43
C THR A 70 2.12 12.40 -3.66
N LEU A 71 1.06 11.78 -4.18
CA LEU A 71 0.34 12.33 -5.34
C LEU A 71 -0.27 13.70 -5.06
N ARG A 72 -0.81 13.92 -3.85
CA ARG A 72 -1.39 15.21 -3.46
C ARG A 72 -0.37 16.34 -3.33
N THR A 73 0.89 16.02 -3.04
CA THR A 73 1.96 17.03 -2.94
C THR A 73 2.68 17.25 -4.27
N TRP A 74 2.25 16.59 -5.34
CA TRP A 74 2.85 16.70 -6.67
C TRP A 74 2.77 18.15 -7.18
N PRO A 75 3.90 18.85 -7.39
CA PRO A 75 3.88 20.24 -7.85
C PRO A 75 3.39 20.37 -9.31
N PRO A 76 2.75 21.49 -9.68
CA PRO A 76 2.50 21.82 -11.08
C PRO A 76 3.80 21.94 -11.88
N GLY A 77 3.80 21.51 -13.14
CA GLY A 77 4.96 21.60 -14.05
C GLY A 77 6.14 20.66 -13.75
N VAL A 78 6.07 19.84 -12.70
CA VAL A 78 7.05 18.78 -12.41
C VAL A 78 6.54 17.46 -12.98
N GLU A 79 7.41 16.67 -13.60
CA GLU A 79 7.05 15.32 -14.04
C GLU A 79 6.78 14.39 -12.85
N LEU A 80 5.75 13.54 -12.94
CA LEU A 80 5.40 12.64 -11.83
C LEU A 80 6.57 11.74 -11.44
N THR A 81 7.38 11.31 -12.40
CA THR A 81 8.56 10.48 -12.14
C THR A 81 9.59 11.15 -11.26
N GLU A 82 9.82 12.44 -11.50
CA GLU A 82 10.78 13.24 -10.74
C GLU A 82 10.25 13.44 -9.32
N HIS A 83 8.98 13.81 -9.20
CA HIS A 83 8.32 13.97 -7.91
C HIS A 83 8.32 12.69 -7.06
N LEU A 84 8.03 11.53 -7.67
CA LEU A 84 8.07 10.24 -6.99
C LEU A 84 9.49 9.91 -6.54
N ARG A 85 10.49 10.10 -7.39
CA ARG A 85 11.89 9.85 -7.04
C ARG A 85 12.33 10.68 -5.83
N ASP A 86 11.95 11.97 -5.81
CA ASP A 86 12.25 12.86 -4.69
C ASP A 86 11.49 12.48 -3.42
N ALA A 87 10.23 12.08 -3.53
CA ALA A 87 9.42 11.65 -2.40
C ALA A 87 9.91 10.35 -1.76
N TYR A 88 10.48 9.43 -2.54
CA TYR A 88 11.01 8.17 -2.03
C TYR A 88 12.45 8.26 -1.51
N ARG A 89 13.19 9.33 -1.81
CA ARG A 89 14.57 9.51 -1.37
C ARG A 89 14.73 9.48 0.16
N PRO A 90 13.93 10.22 0.97
CA PRO A 90 14.01 10.15 2.43
C PRO A 90 13.53 8.81 3.02
N VAL A 91 12.64 8.11 2.30
CA VAL A 91 12.15 6.79 2.73
C VAL A 91 13.29 5.77 2.68
N LEU A 92 14.15 5.81 1.67
CA LEU A 92 15.37 4.97 1.64
C LEU A 92 16.33 5.26 2.81
N ASP A 93 16.27 6.46 3.40
CA ASP A 93 17.15 6.90 4.48
C ASP A 93 16.55 6.74 5.90
N SER A 94 15.23 6.55 6.01
CA SER A 94 14.50 6.58 7.31
C SER A 94 13.47 5.47 7.50
N SER A 95 13.36 4.52 6.57
CA SER A 95 12.37 3.44 6.65
C SER A 95 12.49 2.66 7.96
N SER A 96 11.37 2.52 8.67
CA SER A 96 11.19 1.41 9.59
C SER A 96 11.11 0.13 8.74
N ASP A 97 12.26 -0.49 8.46
CA ASP A 97 12.42 -1.71 7.64
C ASP A 97 11.35 -2.78 7.94
N ALA A 98 10.92 -2.88 9.20
CA ALA A 98 9.96 -3.86 9.68
C ALA A 98 8.55 -3.74 9.05
N ASP A 99 8.02 -2.55 8.80
CA ASP A 99 6.67 -2.38 8.24
C ASP A 99 6.66 -2.69 6.74
N ILE A 100 7.71 -2.26 6.03
CA ILE A 100 7.93 -2.60 4.61
C ILE A 100 8.06 -4.12 4.48
N GLU A 101 8.91 -4.75 5.29
CA GLU A 101 9.08 -6.20 5.32
C GLU A 101 7.78 -6.95 5.63
N ALA A 102 7.02 -6.46 6.61
CA ALA A 102 5.72 -7.00 6.95
C ALA A 102 4.74 -6.93 5.77
N VAL A 103 4.63 -5.78 5.08
CA VAL A 103 3.78 -5.64 3.89
C VAL A 103 4.19 -6.62 2.80
N HIS A 104 5.49 -6.74 2.49
CA HIS A 104 5.96 -7.68 1.48
C HIS A 104 5.71 -9.14 1.87
N ALA A 105 5.84 -9.48 3.16
CA ALA A 105 5.49 -10.81 3.64
C ALA A 105 4.00 -11.13 3.42
N VAL A 106 3.09 -10.18 3.69
CA VAL A 106 1.66 -10.34 3.40
C VAL A 106 1.43 -10.57 1.91
N VAL A 107 2.04 -9.74 1.05
CA VAL A 107 1.88 -9.85 -0.40
C VAL A 107 2.37 -11.22 -0.90
N ARG A 108 3.49 -11.73 -0.38
CA ARG A 108 3.96 -13.10 -0.69
C ARG A 108 2.93 -14.16 -0.31
N LEU A 109 2.34 -14.05 0.88
CA LEU A 109 1.33 -15.01 1.35
C LEU A 109 0.08 -15.04 0.45
N THR A 110 -0.31 -13.92 -0.17
CA THR A 110 -1.49 -13.88 -1.07
C THR A 110 -1.41 -14.87 -2.25
N ARG A 111 -0.20 -15.34 -2.62
CA ARG A 111 -0.01 -16.33 -3.69
C ARG A 111 -0.60 -17.69 -3.35
N HIS A 112 -0.60 -18.04 -2.07
CA HIS A 112 -1.00 -19.36 -1.58
C HIS A 112 -2.14 -19.30 -0.57
N GLU A 113 -2.54 -18.09 -0.15
CA GLU A 113 -3.60 -17.84 0.83
C GLU A 113 -4.77 -17.07 0.16
N PRO A 114 -5.80 -17.77 -0.35
CA PRO A 114 -6.90 -17.14 -1.07
C PRO A 114 -7.66 -16.09 -0.27
N ALA A 115 -7.79 -16.29 1.05
CA ALA A 115 -8.50 -15.37 1.92
C ALA A 115 -7.74 -14.04 2.09
N LEU A 116 -6.40 -14.07 2.20
CA LEU A 116 -5.58 -12.86 2.16
C LEU A 116 -5.61 -12.19 0.79
N ARG A 117 -5.57 -12.99 -0.28
CA ARG A 117 -5.66 -12.45 -1.65
C ARG A 117 -6.96 -11.67 -1.88
N ALA A 118 -8.09 -12.16 -1.35
CA ALA A 118 -9.35 -11.44 -1.42
C ALA A 118 -9.29 -10.08 -0.73
N VAL A 119 -8.73 -10.00 0.49
CA VAL A 119 -8.52 -8.74 1.22
C VAL A 119 -7.62 -7.79 0.43
N TYR A 120 -6.49 -8.28 -0.08
CA TYR A 120 -5.54 -7.50 -0.87
C TYR A 120 -6.18 -6.90 -2.14
N LEU A 121 -6.96 -7.69 -2.89
CA LEU A 121 -7.61 -7.21 -4.11
C LEU A 121 -8.68 -6.14 -3.82
N VAL A 122 -9.48 -6.33 -2.77
CA VAL A 122 -10.49 -5.34 -2.35
C VAL A 122 -9.82 -4.03 -1.92
N LEU A 123 -8.67 -4.08 -1.24
CA LEU A 123 -7.92 -2.88 -0.89
C LEU A 123 -7.34 -2.19 -2.12
N GLY A 124 -6.82 -2.95 -3.09
CA GLY A 124 -6.33 -2.41 -4.35
C GLY A 124 -7.43 -1.70 -5.15
N GLU A 125 -8.65 -2.25 -5.17
CA GLU A 125 -9.82 -1.60 -5.78
C GLU A 125 -10.18 -0.29 -5.07
N ARG A 126 -10.20 -0.28 -3.73
CA ARG A 126 -10.45 0.95 -2.94
C ARG A 126 -9.36 2.02 -3.10
N ALA A 127 -8.13 1.60 -3.35
CA ALA A 127 -7.03 2.52 -3.64
C ALA A 127 -7.27 3.31 -4.93
N GLU A 128 -7.94 2.72 -5.92
CA GLU A 128 -8.28 3.39 -7.18
C GLU A 128 -9.11 4.65 -6.95
N ASP A 129 -10.13 4.59 -6.09
CA ASP A 129 -10.95 5.76 -5.78
C ASP A 129 -10.10 6.86 -5.14
N SER A 130 -9.20 6.48 -4.23
CA SER A 130 -8.28 7.41 -3.56
C SER A 130 -7.29 8.07 -4.54
N PHE A 131 -6.86 7.35 -5.56
CA PHE A 131 -5.99 7.85 -6.62
C PHE A 131 -6.75 8.75 -7.60
N ALA A 132 -7.98 8.38 -7.96
CA ALA A 132 -8.85 9.19 -8.80
C ALA A 132 -9.12 10.56 -8.16
N GLU A 133 -9.38 10.62 -6.85
CA GLU A 133 -9.50 11.87 -6.11
C GLU A 133 -8.26 12.75 -6.24
N ALA A 134 -7.06 12.20 -5.98
CA ALA A 134 -5.82 12.96 -6.03
C ALA A 134 -5.51 13.48 -7.45
N LEU A 135 -5.78 12.68 -8.48
CA LEU A 135 -5.59 13.08 -9.88
C LEU A 135 -6.62 14.13 -10.32
N ALA A 136 -7.88 13.98 -9.91
CA ALA A 136 -8.95 14.93 -10.17
C ALA A 136 -8.65 16.32 -9.59
N GLU A 137 -8.25 16.37 -8.32
CA GLU A 137 -7.83 17.59 -7.63
C GLU A 137 -6.70 18.29 -8.39
N ARG A 138 -5.71 17.52 -8.86
CA ARG A 138 -4.59 18.06 -9.65
C ARG A 138 -5.02 18.59 -11.00
N ALA A 139 -5.87 17.86 -11.71
CA ALA A 139 -6.27 18.19 -13.08
C ALA A 139 -7.36 19.28 -13.14
N GLY A 140 -8.02 19.58 -12.02
CA GLY A 140 -9.22 20.43 -12.01
C GLY A 140 -10.39 19.76 -12.74
N LEU A 141 -10.43 18.42 -12.74
CA LEU A 141 -11.43 17.61 -13.45
C LEU A 141 -12.31 16.82 -12.46
N PRO A 142 -13.49 16.34 -12.86
CA PRO A 142 -14.30 15.42 -12.06
C PRO A 142 -13.60 14.07 -11.85
N SER A 143 -13.69 13.50 -10.64
CA SER A 143 -13.06 12.21 -10.30
C SER A 143 -13.74 10.99 -10.91
N ASP A 144 -14.99 11.12 -11.35
CA ASP A 144 -15.75 10.09 -12.07
C ASP A 144 -15.60 10.19 -13.60
N GLY A 145 -14.87 11.20 -14.09
CA GLY A 145 -14.55 11.33 -15.50
C GLY A 145 -13.75 10.14 -16.03
N PHE A 146 -14.10 9.66 -17.23
CA PHE A 146 -13.46 8.48 -17.84
C PHE A 146 -11.92 8.57 -17.89
N GLU A 147 -11.37 9.75 -18.18
CA GLU A 147 -9.92 10.00 -18.22
C GLU A 147 -9.28 9.76 -16.83
N ILE A 148 -9.83 10.38 -15.79
CA ILE A 148 -9.33 10.25 -14.41
C ILE A 148 -9.46 8.81 -13.90
N ARG A 149 -10.63 8.18 -14.12
CA ARG A 149 -10.86 6.78 -13.73
C ARG A 149 -9.89 5.83 -14.43
N SER A 150 -9.66 6.02 -15.74
CA SER A 150 -8.73 5.18 -16.51
C SER A 150 -7.29 5.33 -16.01
N GLN A 151 -6.86 6.55 -15.70
CA GLN A 151 -5.52 6.83 -15.17
C GLN A 151 -5.34 6.25 -13.76
N ALA A 152 -6.34 6.42 -12.88
CA ALA A 152 -6.33 5.85 -11.54
C ALA A 152 -6.27 4.32 -11.58
N ALA A 153 -7.07 3.68 -12.43
CA ALA A 153 -7.07 2.22 -12.60
C ALA A 153 -5.71 1.71 -13.11
N ALA A 154 -5.13 2.38 -14.11
CA ALA A 154 -3.82 2.03 -14.64
C ALA A 154 -2.71 2.24 -13.60
N MET A 155 -2.78 3.29 -12.79
CA MET A 155 -1.86 3.53 -11.68
C MET A 155 -1.99 2.45 -10.58
N SER A 156 -3.21 2.08 -10.19
CA SER A 156 -3.46 0.96 -9.27
C SER A 156 -2.88 -0.36 -9.80
N ALA A 157 -3.03 -0.62 -11.11
CA ALA A 157 -2.46 -1.80 -11.75
C ALA A 157 -0.93 -1.80 -11.71
N VAL A 158 -0.28 -0.67 -12.02
CA VAL A 158 1.17 -0.50 -11.92
C VAL A 158 1.66 -0.71 -10.49
N PHE A 159 0.98 -0.10 -9.50
CA PHE A 159 1.32 -0.24 -8.10
C PHE A 159 1.21 -1.70 -7.61
N LYS A 160 0.13 -2.38 -7.98
CA LYS A 160 -0.05 -3.82 -7.72
C LYS A 160 1.08 -4.65 -8.33
N VAL A 161 1.36 -4.47 -9.63
CA VAL A 161 2.41 -5.24 -10.33
C VAL A 161 3.77 -5.01 -9.70
N ALA A 162 4.12 -3.76 -9.39
CA ALA A 162 5.38 -3.43 -8.74
C ALA A 162 5.48 -4.12 -7.37
N THR A 163 4.40 -4.09 -6.57
CA THR A 163 4.35 -4.72 -5.25
C THR A 163 4.48 -6.24 -5.32
N ASP A 164 3.79 -6.88 -6.27
CA ASP A 164 3.88 -8.32 -6.55
C ASP A 164 5.28 -8.76 -7.02
N HIS A 165 5.94 -7.91 -7.82
CA HIS A 165 7.31 -8.15 -8.32
C HIS A 165 8.33 -8.01 -7.20
N LEU A 166 8.25 -6.96 -6.38
CA LEU A 166 9.14 -6.79 -5.23
C LEU A 166 8.97 -7.92 -4.21
N ALA A 167 7.73 -8.36 -3.96
CA ALA A 167 7.47 -9.53 -3.13
C ALA A 167 8.08 -10.83 -3.71
N HIS A 168 8.22 -10.94 -5.03
CA HIS A 168 8.90 -12.05 -5.68
C HIS A 168 10.42 -11.99 -5.47
N ASP A 169 11.03 -10.86 -5.82
CA ASP A 169 12.49 -10.70 -5.84
C ASP A 169 13.11 -10.80 -4.45
N THR A 170 12.34 -10.41 -3.43
CA THR A 170 12.75 -10.43 -2.02
C THR A 170 12.51 -11.77 -1.33
N ALA A 171 11.88 -12.74 -2.00
CA ALA A 171 11.56 -14.03 -1.38
C ALA A 171 12.81 -14.80 -0.93
N ASP A 172 13.89 -14.73 -1.73
CA ASP A 172 15.15 -15.44 -1.45
C ASP A 172 16.25 -14.52 -0.89
N THR A 173 16.19 -13.23 -1.20
CA THR A 173 17.29 -12.28 -0.91
C THR A 173 17.00 -11.32 0.24
N GLY A 174 15.76 -11.33 0.76
CA GLY A 174 15.30 -10.36 1.76
C GLY A 174 15.17 -8.94 1.18
N LEU A 175 14.76 -8.01 2.04
CA LEU A 175 14.70 -6.59 1.68
C LEU A 175 16.05 -5.94 1.92
N THR A 176 16.62 -5.35 0.87
CA THR A 176 17.85 -4.55 0.94
C THR A 176 17.60 -3.15 0.40
N PRO A 177 18.36 -2.14 0.83
CA PRO A 177 18.23 -0.77 0.30
C PRO A 177 18.35 -0.72 -1.24
N GLY A 178 19.22 -1.54 -1.82
CA GLY A 178 19.40 -1.62 -3.28
C GLY A 178 18.18 -2.19 -4.01
N VAL A 179 17.51 -3.19 -3.42
CA VAL A 179 16.27 -3.75 -3.97
C VAL A 179 15.12 -2.74 -3.89
N LEU A 180 14.98 -2.04 -2.75
CA LEU A 180 13.98 -0.99 -2.57
C LEU A 180 14.20 0.17 -3.55
N HIS A 181 15.44 0.61 -3.73
CA HIS A 181 15.77 1.65 -4.69
C HIS A 181 15.38 1.26 -6.14
N ARG A 182 15.72 0.03 -6.57
CA ARG A 182 15.32 -0.46 -7.90
C ARG A 182 13.80 -0.53 -8.06
N HIS A 183 13.09 -0.98 -7.03
CA HIS A 183 11.63 -1.03 -7.05
C HIS A 183 11.01 0.37 -7.20
N HIS A 184 11.50 1.37 -6.46
CA HIS A 184 11.02 2.75 -6.60
C HIS A 184 11.31 3.32 -8.00
N GLU A 185 12.48 3.06 -8.58
CA GLU A 185 12.79 3.49 -9.96
C GLU A 185 11.88 2.81 -11.00
N GLN A 186 11.63 1.50 -10.85
CA GLN A 186 10.70 0.77 -11.72
C GLN A 186 9.27 1.29 -11.60
N LEU A 187 8.81 1.57 -10.38
CA LEU A 187 7.49 2.13 -10.12
C LEU A 187 7.34 3.51 -10.77
N ALA A 188 8.32 4.41 -10.54
CA ALA A 188 8.32 5.73 -11.16
C ALA A 188 8.32 5.63 -12.69
N GLY A 189 9.19 4.80 -13.27
CA GLY A 189 9.26 4.58 -14.71
C GLY A 189 7.96 4.05 -15.31
N ALA A 190 7.31 3.08 -14.66
CA ALA A 190 6.05 2.50 -15.12
C ALA A 190 4.88 3.51 -15.03
N LEU A 191 4.82 4.31 -13.97
CA LEU A 191 3.79 5.34 -13.81
C LEU A 191 3.92 6.46 -14.86
N SER A 192 5.14 6.76 -15.30
CA SER A 192 5.40 7.72 -16.38
C SER A 192 4.66 7.37 -17.68
N LEU A 193 4.51 6.08 -17.97
CA LEU A 193 3.83 5.61 -19.19
C LEU A 193 2.31 5.82 -19.11
N VAL A 194 1.77 5.86 -17.89
CA VAL A 194 0.35 6.01 -17.60
C VAL A 194 -0.09 7.48 -17.55
N THR A 195 0.80 8.38 -17.13
CA THR A 195 0.44 9.79 -16.86
C THR A 195 0.82 10.79 -17.96
N ARG A 196 1.34 10.34 -19.12
CA ARG A 196 1.76 11.22 -20.23
C ARG A 196 0.70 12.26 -20.66
N GLY A 197 -0.60 11.95 -20.53
CA GLY A 197 -1.68 12.90 -20.84
C GLY A 197 -1.91 14.02 -19.80
N LEU A 198 -1.37 13.88 -18.58
CA LEU A 198 -1.53 14.87 -17.49
C LEU A 198 -0.40 15.89 -17.42
N SER A 199 0.83 15.49 -17.77
CA SER A 199 2.00 16.41 -17.75
C SER A 199 1.95 17.44 -18.87
N GLU A 200 1.41 17.09 -20.04
CA GLU A 200 1.42 17.93 -21.24
C GLU A 200 0.33 19.02 -21.24
N LYS A 201 -0.82 18.78 -20.56
CA LYS A 201 -1.94 19.75 -20.51
C LYS A 201 -1.67 21.00 -19.66
N GLN A 202 -0.56 21.06 -18.92
CA GLN A 202 -0.20 22.22 -18.08
C GLN A 202 0.75 23.22 -18.75
N GLN A 203 1.13 23.00 -20.03
CA GLN A 203 2.00 23.91 -20.78
C GLN A 203 1.26 24.81 -21.79
N GLY A 204 -0.08 24.82 -21.76
CA GLY A 204 -0.95 25.59 -22.67
C GLY A 204 -1.72 26.70 -21.97
#